data_AF-A0A6N7ILX7-F1
#
_entry.id   AF-A0A6N7ILX7-F1
#
_cell.length_a   1.000
_cell.length_b   1.000
_cell.length_c   1.000
_cell.angle_alpha   90.00
_cell.angle_beta   90.00
_cell.angle_gamma   90.00
#
_symmetry.space_group_name_H-M   'P 1'
#
loop_
_entity.id
_entity.type
_entity.pdbx_description
1 polymer ?
#
loop_
_entity_poly.entity_id
_entity_poly.type
_entity_poly.pdbx_seq_one_letter_code
_entity_poly.pdbx_strand_id
1 'polypeptide(L)'
;MTHVSLALRNLLFTVVVPGSGGVLVPWLLLLTRSGATPAPRAWYAALVIAAGVVLYLACVRVFAVAGRGTPGPWDPPQRLVAIGPYRWVRNPIYLAALLVVLGEAWLFLSLLLLEYAAAAAIFFHLLVIGYEEPKLRRTFGETYVEYSRTVPRWIPRRPKRATG
;
A
#
# COMPACT_ATOMS: atom_id res chain seq x y z
N MET A 1 32.08 -2.55 3.21
CA MET A 1 30.78 -2.17 2.62
C MET A 1 29.70 -2.87 3.42
N THR A 2 28.97 -2.15 4.27
CA THR A 2 28.02 -2.74 5.22
C THR A 2 26.85 -3.36 4.48
N HIS A 3 26.74 -4.69 4.50
CA HIS A 3 25.56 -5.42 4.05
C HIS A 3 24.40 -5.08 4.99
N VAL A 4 23.71 -3.97 4.73
CA VAL A 4 22.48 -3.60 5.42
C VAL A 4 21.46 -4.71 5.17
N SER A 5 20.96 -5.34 6.23
CA SER A 5 20.03 -6.46 6.12
C SER A 5 18.78 -6.06 5.34
N LEU A 6 18.23 -6.97 4.54
CA LEU A 6 17.01 -6.75 3.75
C LEU A 6 15.84 -6.26 4.61
N ALA A 7 15.79 -6.75 5.87
CA ALA A 7 14.86 -6.30 6.89
C ALA A 7 15.04 -4.82 7.24
N LEU A 8 16.27 -4.33 7.38
CA LEU A 8 16.55 -2.93 7.70
C LEU A 8 16.22 -1.97 6.54
N ARG A 9 16.46 -2.37 5.28
CA ARG A 9 16.02 -1.58 4.10
C ARG A 9 14.50 -1.52 3.98
N ASN A 10 13.79 -2.63 4.22
CA ASN A 10 12.33 -2.64 4.25
C ASN A 10 11.77 -1.81 5.41
N LEU A 11 12.41 -1.87 6.58
CA LEU A 11 12.04 -1.04 7.73
C LEU A 11 12.23 0.45 7.43
N LEU A 12 13.38 0.85 6.87
CA LEU A 12 13.66 2.22 6.46
C LEU A 12 12.67 2.73 5.41
N PHE A 13 12.38 1.94 4.37
CA PHE A 13 11.38 2.30 3.38
C PHE A 13 9.99 2.46 4.02
N THR A 14 9.64 1.59 4.95
CA THR A 14 8.35 1.60 5.67
C THR A 14 8.22 2.82 6.60
N VAL A 15 9.28 3.16 7.31
CA VAL A 15 9.30 4.31 8.23
C VAL A 15 9.33 5.61 7.46
N VAL A 16 10.07 5.68 6.35
CA VAL A 16 10.21 6.92 5.59
C VAL A 16 9.00 7.17 4.72
N VAL A 17 8.50 6.19 3.95
CA VAL A 17 7.46 6.46 2.94
C VAL A 17 6.04 6.35 3.52
N PRO A 18 5.60 5.19 4.06
CA PRO A 18 4.33 5.11 4.78
C PRO A 18 4.31 5.89 6.08
N GLY A 19 5.42 5.95 6.84
CA GLY A 19 5.45 6.75 8.07
C GLY A 19 5.32 8.25 7.79
N SER A 20 5.94 8.77 6.72
CA SER A 20 5.71 10.17 6.33
C SER A 20 4.32 10.38 5.74
N GLY A 21 3.92 9.58 4.75
CA GLY A 21 2.67 9.79 4.03
C GLY A 21 1.41 9.40 4.81
N GLY A 22 1.52 8.45 5.73
CA GLY A 22 0.41 7.90 6.50
C GLY A 22 0.35 8.35 7.95
N VAL A 23 1.38 9.02 8.49
CA VAL A 23 1.36 9.52 9.88
C VAL A 23 1.83 10.97 9.95
N LEU A 24 3.01 11.29 9.44
CA LEU A 24 3.63 12.61 9.61
C LEU A 24 2.88 13.70 8.84
N VAL A 25 2.53 13.47 7.57
CA VAL A 25 1.75 14.40 6.75
C VAL A 25 0.33 14.57 7.30
N PRO A 26 -0.44 13.50 7.59
CA PRO A 26 -1.73 13.64 8.25
C PRO A 26 -1.67 14.40 9.57
N TRP A 27 -0.66 14.11 10.40
CA TRP A 27 -0.47 14.80 11.67
C TRP A 27 -0.19 16.29 11.47
N LEU A 28 0.69 16.67 10.54
CA LEU A 28 0.94 18.08 10.21
C LEU A 28 -0.33 18.77 9.67
N LEU A 29 -1.11 18.11 8.83
CA LEU A 29 -2.37 18.65 8.32
C LEU A 29 -3.37 18.91 9.46
N LEU A 30 -3.46 18.00 10.43
CA LEU A 30 -4.28 18.17 11.64
C LEU A 30 -3.79 19.30 12.56
N LEU A 31 -2.50 19.66 12.52
CA LEU A 31 -1.98 20.83 13.24
C LEU A 31 -2.35 22.15 12.54
N THR A 32 -2.50 22.16 11.22
CA THR A 32 -2.81 23.38 10.45
C THR A 32 -4.28 23.78 10.48
N ARG A 33 -5.19 22.84 10.72
CA ARG A 33 -6.62 23.11 10.93
C ARG A 33 -7.15 22.26 12.06
N SER A 34 -7.86 22.90 13.00
CA SER A 34 -8.50 22.28 14.15
C SER A 34 -9.35 21.08 13.73
N GLY A 35 -8.76 19.89 13.74
CA GLY A 35 -9.51 18.64 13.66
C GLY A 35 -10.47 18.59 14.84
N ALA A 36 -11.69 18.10 14.62
CA ALA A 36 -12.59 17.85 15.74
C ALA A 36 -11.94 16.83 16.69
N THR A 37 -12.11 17.01 18.00
CA THR A 37 -11.70 16.00 18.96
C THR A 37 -12.41 14.68 18.64
N PRO A 38 -11.74 13.52 18.73
CA PRO A 38 -12.35 12.24 18.39
C PRO A 38 -13.63 12.03 19.21
N ALA A 39 -14.78 12.03 18.55
CA ALA A 39 -16.05 11.71 19.21
C ALA A 39 -16.12 10.20 19.43
N PRO A 40 -16.80 9.69 20.49
CA PRO A 40 -16.92 8.25 20.73
C PRO A 40 -17.38 7.47 19.50
N ARG A 41 -18.34 7.97 18.72
CA ARG A 41 -18.80 7.36 17.45
C ARG A 41 -17.72 7.16 16.38
N ALA A 42 -16.56 7.79 16.49
CA ALA A 42 -15.45 7.67 15.57
C ALA A 42 -14.50 6.49 15.92
N TRP A 43 -14.71 5.78 17.04
CA TRP A 43 -13.86 4.63 17.42
C TRP A 43 -13.88 3.49 16.40
N TYR A 44 -14.96 3.35 15.61
CA TYR A 44 -15.02 2.40 14.50
C TYR A 44 -13.93 2.66 13.44
N ALA A 45 -13.44 3.89 13.34
CA ALA A 45 -12.32 4.24 12.48
C ALA A 45 -11.03 3.51 12.89
N ALA A 46 -10.85 3.18 14.18
CA ALA A 46 -9.71 2.40 14.64
C ALA A 46 -9.68 1.00 14.01
N LEU A 47 -10.84 0.39 13.74
CA LEU A 47 -10.93 -0.89 13.04
C LEU A 47 -10.48 -0.77 11.58
N VAL A 48 -10.83 0.34 10.92
CA VAL A 48 -10.40 0.63 9.55
C VAL A 48 -8.89 0.84 9.48
N ILE A 49 -8.33 1.65 10.40
CA ILE A 49 -6.89 1.88 10.51
C ILE A 49 -6.17 0.56 10.78
N ALA A 50 -6.66 -0.23 11.75
CA ALA A 50 -6.07 -1.53 12.08
C ALA A 50 -6.09 -2.48 10.89
N ALA A 51 -7.20 -2.55 10.14
CA ALA A 51 -7.29 -3.34 8.92
C ALA A 51 -6.27 -2.89 7.85
N GLY A 52 -6.11 -1.57 7.66
CA GLY A 52 -5.10 -0.99 6.79
C GLY A 52 -3.68 -1.38 7.21
N VAL A 53 -3.34 -1.25 8.50
CA VAL A 53 -2.04 -1.64 9.05
C VAL A 53 -1.79 -3.15 8.88
N VAL A 54 -2.76 -4.00 9.19
CA VAL A 54 -2.64 -5.45 9.02
C VAL A 54 -2.42 -5.82 7.55
N LEU A 55 -3.16 -5.21 6.63
CA LEU A 55 -2.98 -5.41 5.19
C LEU A 55 -1.59 -4.95 4.73
N TYR A 56 -1.13 -3.80 5.22
CA TYR A 56 0.20 -3.26 4.92
C TYR A 56 1.29 -4.22 5.39
N LEU A 57 1.22 -4.67 6.66
CA LEU A 57 2.17 -5.64 7.22
C LEU A 57 2.14 -6.97 6.47
N ALA A 58 0.97 -7.43 6.00
CA ALA A 58 0.86 -8.61 5.15
C ALA A 58 1.58 -8.40 3.80
N CYS A 59 1.47 -7.22 3.19
CA CYS A 59 2.19 -6.87 1.96
C CYS A 59 3.71 -6.86 2.18
N VAL A 60 4.18 -6.24 3.26
CA VAL A 60 5.60 -6.21 3.63
C VAL A 60 6.14 -7.60 3.89
N ARG A 61 5.40 -8.45 4.63
CA ARG A 61 5.77 -9.85 4.86
C ARG A 61 5.90 -10.62 3.55
N VAL A 62 4.97 -10.44 2.63
CA VAL A 62 5.01 -11.10 1.32
C VAL A 62 6.24 -10.65 0.52
N PHE A 63 6.57 -9.36 0.51
CA PHE A 63 7.81 -8.89 -0.12
C PHE A 63 9.07 -9.44 0.56
N ALA A 64 9.10 -9.47 1.90
CA ALA A 64 10.23 -9.99 2.65
C ALA A 64 10.45 -11.50 2.46
N VAL A 65 9.37 -12.29 2.41
CA VAL A 65 9.44 -13.76 2.34
C VAL A 65 9.57 -14.27 0.90
N ALA A 66 8.81 -13.70 -0.05
CA ALA A 66 8.75 -14.19 -1.42
C ALA A 66 9.50 -13.35 -2.46
N GLY A 67 9.75 -12.07 -2.17
CA GLY A 67 10.46 -11.18 -3.10
C GLY A 67 11.98 -11.32 -3.09
N ARG A 68 12.58 -11.75 -1.96
CA ARG A 68 14.04 -11.67 -1.69
C ARG A 68 14.65 -10.30 -2.06
N GLY A 69 13.85 -9.25 -1.99
CA GLY A 69 14.15 -7.87 -2.41
C GLY A 69 13.30 -6.87 -1.62
N THR A 70 13.40 -5.60 -1.97
CA THR A 70 12.61 -4.51 -1.33
C THR A 70 11.63 -3.91 -2.34
N PRO A 71 10.53 -3.26 -1.92
CA PRO A 71 9.66 -2.48 -2.81
C PRO A 71 10.39 -1.34 -3.54
N GLY A 72 11.62 -1.02 -3.13
CA GLY A 72 12.43 0.01 -3.74
C GLY A 72 12.92 -0.37 -5.16
N PRO A 73 13.15 0.63 -6.03
CA PRO A 73 13.68 0.43 -7.40
C PRO A 73 14.98 -0.36 -7.49
N TRP A 74 15.66 -0.55 -6.36
CA TRP A 74 17.03 -1.00 -6.20
C TRP A 74 17.18 -2.52 -5.95
N ASP A 75 16.09 -3.30 -5.90
CA ASP A 75 16.15 -4.76 -5.67
C ASP A 75 14.93 -5.50 -6.24
N PRO A 76 14.83 -5.64 -7.58
CA PRO A 76 13.65 -6.18 -8.24
C PRO A 76 13.44 -7.68 -7.89
N PRO A 77 12.21 -8.11 -7.60
CA PRO A 77 11.92 -9.49 -7.23
C PRO A 77 12.20 -10.45 -8.40
N GLN A 78 12.84 -11.59 -8.13
CA GLN A 78 13.21 -12.59 -9.14
C GLN A 78 12.01 -13.41 -9.67
N ARG A 79 10.84 -13.30 -9.03
CA ARG A 79 9.58 -13.94 -9.43
C ARG A 79 8.41 -13.00 -9.19
N LEU A 80 7.42 -13.06 -10.08
CA LEU A 80 6.18 -12.31 -9.91
C LEU A 80 5.47 -12.78 -8.63
N VAL A 81 5.34 -11.88 -7.65
CA VAL A 81 4.78 -12.20 -6.34
C VAL A 81 3.25 -12.20 -6.43
N ALA A 82 2.66 -13.32 -6.85
CA ALA A 82 1.21 -13.52 -6.92
C ALA A 82 0.65 -14.28 -5.69
N ILE A 83 1.23 -14.05 -4.51
CA ILE A 83 0.83 -14.72 -3.26
C ILE A 83 0.30 -13.72 -2.22
N GLY A 84 -0.39 -14.23 -1.20
CA GLY A 84 -0.93 -13.40 -0.12
C GLY A 84 -1.94 -12.36 -0.63
N PRO A 85 -1.87 -11.07 -0.26
CA PRO A 85 -2.80 -10.04 -0.75
C PRO A 85 -2.75 -9.82 -2.27
N TYR A 86 -1.60 -10.04 -2.90
CA TYR A 86 -1.38 -9.79 -4.34
C TYR A 86 -2.19 -10.72 -5.25
N ARG A 87 -2.70 -11.85 -4.75
CA ARG A 87 -3.61 -12.71 -5.54
C ARG A 87 -5.00 -12.09 -5.72
N TRP A 88 -5.39 -11.17 -4.84
CA TRP A 88 -6.73 -10.56 -4.84
C TRP A 88 -6.76 -9.25 -5.64
N VAL A 89 -5.67 -8.50 -5.59
CA VAL A 89 -5.52 -7.20 -6.23
C VAL A 89 -4.05 -6.96 -6.51
N ARG A 90 -3.72 -6.25 -7.59
CA ARG A 90 -2.32 -6.02 -7.98
C ARG A 90 -1.58 -5.04 -7.07
N ASN A 91 -2.31 -4.09 -6.49
CA ASN A 91 -1.75 -2.95 -5.74
C ASN A 91 -2.25 -2.88 -4.27
N PRO A 92 -2.17 -3.97 -3.48
CA PRO A 92 -2.74 -4.03 -2.13
C PRO A 92 -2.04 -3.10 -1.14
N ILE A 93 -0.75 -2.81 -1.34
CA ILE A 93 0.02 -1.94 -0.43
C ILE A 93 -0.47 -0.48 -0.49
N TYR A 94 -0.86 -0.01 -1.67
CA TYR A 94 -1.44 1.32 -1.85
C TYR A 94 -2.84 1.42 -1.26
N LEU A 95 -3.65 0.36 -1.40
CA LEU A 95 -4.95 0.29 -0.73
C LEU A 95 -4.81 0.29 0.79
N ALA A 96 -3.79 -0.39 1.31
CA ALA A 96 -3.50 -0.40 2.75
C ALA A 96 -3.16 1.01 3.26
N ALA A 97 -2.32 1.75 2.53
CA ALA A 97 -1.99 3.14 2.86
C ALA A 97 -3.24 4.05 2.80
N LEU A 98 -4.08 3.91 1.78
CA LEU A 98 -5.32 4.66 1.66
C LEU A 98 -6.30 4.33 2.80
N LEU A 99 -6.40 3.07 3.22
CA LEU A 99 -7.26 2.68 4.34
C LEU A 99 -6.83 3.32 5.66
N VAL A 100 -5.52 3.45 5.91
CA VAL A 100 -5.00 4.15 7.10
C VAL A 100 -5.42 5.62 7.05
N VAL A 101 -5.13 6.34 5.96
CA VAL A 101 -5.44 7.76 5.83
C VAL A 101 -6.95 8.04 5.87
N LEU A 102 -7.76 7.19 5.22
CA LEU A 102 -9.23 7.30 5.27
C LEU A 102 -9.77 7.02 6.68
N GLY A 103 -9.16 6.07 7.39
CA GLY A 103 -9.45 5.81 8.79
C GLY A 103 -9.14 7.03 9.66
N GLU A 104 -8.01 7.70 9.44
CA GLU A 104 -7.67 8.94 10.15
C GLU A 104 -8.63 10.09 9.80
N ALA A 105 -8.99 10.24 8.52
CA ALA A 105 -10.00 11.21 8.08
C ALA A 105 -11.34 11.01 8.80
N TRP A 106 -11.75 9.75 9.00
CA TRP A 106 -12.96 9.42 9.77
C TRP A 106 -12.77 9.67 11.27
N LEU A 107 -11.64 9.25 11.85
CA LEU A 107 -11.34 9.39 13.27
C LEU A 107 -11.39 10.87 13.73
N PHE A 108 -10.83 11.76 12.91
CA PHE A 108 -10.76 13.20 13.18
C PHE A 108 -11.85 14.02 12.49
N LEU A 109 -12.77 13.36 11.76
CA LEU A 109 -13.82 14.01 10.95
C LEU A 109 -13.26 15.12 10.05
N SER A 110 -12.11 14.88 9.43
CA SER A 110 -11.32 15.88 8.73
C SER A 110 -11.52 15.78 7.21
N LEU A 111 -12.17 16.79 6.63
CA LEU A 111 -12.27 16.94 5.18
C LEU A 111 -10.90 17.11 4.52
N LEU A 112 -9.95 17.76 5.20
CA LEU A 112 -8.60 17.94 4.69
C LEU A 112 -7.86 16.61 4.53
N LEU A 113 -8.03 15.67 5.48
CA LEU A 113 -7.47 14.32 5.33
C LEU A 113 -8.19 13.51 4.24
N LEU A 114 -9.47 13.76 4.01
CA LEU A 114 -10.21 13.14 2.91
C LEU A 114 -9.72 13.66 1.55
N GLU A 115 -9.48 14.96 1.41
CA GLU A 115 -8.84 15.57 0.22
C GLU A 115 -7.45 15.00 0.00
N TYR A 116 -6.66 14.87 1.06
CA TYR A 116 -5.34 14.26 1.00
C TYR A 116 -5.41 12.79 0.56
N ALA A 117 -6.36 12.00 1.09
CA ALA A 117 -6.58 10.63 0.65
C ALA A 117 -6.94 10.54 -0.85
N ALA A 118 -7.79 11.45 -1.34
CA ALA A 118 -8.15 11.53 -2.75
C ALA A 118 -6.94 11.88 -3.64
N ALA A 119 -6.15 12.87 -3.22
CA ALA A 119 -4.92 13.26 -3.90
C ALA A 119 -3.89 12.10 -3.92
N ALA A 120 -3.72 11.41 -2.80
CA ALA A 120 -2.86 10.23 -2.71
C ALA A 120 -3.34 9.10 -3.62
N ALA A 121 -4.66 8.86 -3.70
CA ALA A 121 -5.23 7.85 -4.60
C ALA A 121 -4.96 8.16 -6.07
N ILE A 122 -5.11 9.42 -6.48
CA ILE A 122 -4.77 9.87 -7.84
C ILE A 122 -3.28 9.70 -8.09
N PHE A 123 -2.43 10.15 -7.16
CA PHE A 123 -0.99 10.02 -7.27
C PHE A 123 -0.54 8.56 -7.43
N PHE A 124 -1.04 7.66 -6.57
CA PHE A 124 -0.76 6.23 -6.68
C PHE A 124 -1.28 5.65 -8.00
N HIS A 125 -2.45 6.08 -8.47
CA HIS A 125 -2.96 5.65 -9.78
C HIS A 125 -2.01 6.04 -10.92
N LEU A 126 -1.57 7.29 -10.96
CA LEU A 126 -0.65 7.80 -11.98
C LEU A 126 0.73 7.12 -11.91
N LEU A 127 1.26 6.91 -10.72
CA LEU A 127 2.53 6.21 -10.51
C LEU A 127 2.45 4.75 -10.98
N VAL A 128 1.36 4.06 -10.67
CA VAL A 128 1.15 2.67 -11.11
C VAL A 128 1.10 2.58 -12.63
N ILE A 129 0.23 3.38 -13.30
CA ILE A 129 0.07 3.28 -14.76
C ILE A 129 1.28 3.83 -15.53
N GLY A 130 1.93 4.87 -15.01
CA GLY A 130 2.99 5.59 -15.70
C GLY A 130 4.37 4.96 -15.50
N TYR A 131 4.59 4.31 -14.35
CA TYR A 131 5.90 3.79 -13.99
C TYR A 131 5.86 2.29 -13.65
N GLU A 132 5.03 1.86 -12.70
CA GLU A 132 5.12 0.48 -12.21
C GLU A 132 4.67 -0.56 -13.22
N GLU A 133 3.48 -0.44 -13.80
CA GLU A 133 3.00 -1.44 -14.77
C GLU A 133 3.89 -1.52 -16.02
N PRO A 134 4.36 -0.39 -16.62
CA PRO A 134 5.33 -0.44 -17.71
C PRO A 134 6.64 -1.11 -17.30
N LYS A 135 7.16 -0.80 -16.11
CA LYS A 135 8.39 -1.42 -15.59
C LYS A 135 8.20 -2.92 -15.40
N LEU A 136 7.13 -3.34 -14.73
CA LEU A 136 6.81 -4.75 -14.48
C LEU A 136 6.59 -5.51 -15.80
N ARG A 137 5.93 -4.89 -16.79
CA ARG A 137 5.75 -5.48 -18.12
C ARG A 137 7.08 -5.67 -18.85
N ARG A 138 8.00 -4.70 -18.75
CA ARG A 138 9.34 -4.82 -19.34
C ARG A 138 10.20 -5.89 -18.65
N THR A 139 10.08 -6.03 -17.32
CA THR A 139 10.89 -6.97 -16.53
C THR A 139 10.37 -8.41 -16.61
N PHE A 140 9.06 -8.62 -16.58
CA PHE A 140 8.46 -9.96 -16.47
C PHE A 140 7.71 -10.43 -17.73
N GLY A 141 7.58 -9.58 -18.76
CA GLY A 141 7.01 -9.95 -20.05
C GLY A 141 5.60 -10.56 -19.95
N GLU A 142 5.41 -11.70 -20.62
CA GLU A 142 4.13 -12.41 -20.72
C GLU A 142 3.56 -12.84 -19.36
N THR A 143 4.41 -13.23 -18.41
CA THR A 143 3.99 -13.63 -17.06
C THR A 143 3.22 -12.52 -16.35
N TYR A 144 3.66 -11.26 -16.51
CA TYR A 144 2.93 -10.11 -15.97
C TYR A 144 1.63 -9.83 -16.72
N VAL A 145 1.62 -10.02 -18.04
CA VAL A 145 0.41 -9.85 -18.86
C VAL A 145 -0.66 -10.83 -18.41
N GLU A 146 -0.33 -12.11 -18.25
CA GLU A 146 -1.26 -13.14 -17.80
C GLU A 146 -1.80 -12.86 -16.38
N TYR A 147 -0.91 -12.47 -15.47
CA TYR A 147 -1.31 -12.03 -14.13
C TYR A 147 -2.24 -10.82 -14.16
N SER A 148 -1.96 -9.81 -15.00
CA SER A 148 -2.77 -8.59 -15.11
C SER A 148 -4.17 -8.84 -15.66
N ARG A 149 -4.38 -9.92 -16.43
CA ARG A 149 -5.68 -10.35 -16.94
C ARG A 149 -6.55 -10.99 -15.86
N THR A 150 -5.94 -11.67 -14.90
CA THR A 150 -6.64 -12.42 -13.86
C THR A 150 -6.85 -11.62 -12.58
N VAL A 151 -5.90 -10.73 -12.26
CA VAL A 151 -5.92 -9.94 -11.03
C VAL A 151 -6.24 -8.48 -11.33
N PRO A 152 -7.32 -7.92 -10.77
CA PRO A 152 -7.70 -6.52 -10.97
C PRO A 152 -6.69 -5.55 -10.35
N ARG A 153 -6.65 -4.32 -10.87
CA ARG A 153 -5.69 -3.29 -10.43
C ARG A 153 -5.97 -2.78 -9.02
N TRP A 154 -7.24 -2.48 -8.71
CA TRP A 154 -7.65 -1.76 -7.49
C TRP A 154 -8.77 -2.42 -6.69
N ILE A 155 -9.74 -3.08 -7.33
CA ILE A 155 -10.89 -3.68 -6.64
C ILE A 155 -10.56 -5.14 -6.33
N PRO A 156 -10.42 -5.57 -5.06
CA PRO A 156 -10.10 -6.94 -4.72
C PRO A 156 -11.12 -7.92 -5.29
N ARG A 157 -10.65 -8.96 -5.98
CA ARG A 157 -11.47 -10.05 -6.51
C ARG A 157 -10.96 -11.37 -5.95
N ARG A 158 -11.89 -12.27 -5.60
CA ARG A 158 -11.51 -13.63 -5.17
C ARG A 158 -10.73 -14.32 -6.30
N PRO A 159 -9.57 -14.92 -6.02
CA PRO A 159 -8.83 -15.68 -7.02
C PRO A 159 -9.66 -16.86 -7.50
N LYS A 160 -9.58 -17.15 -8.80
CA LYS A 160 -10.10 -18.42 -9.31
C LYS A 160 -9.27 -19.54 -8.67
N ARG A 161 -9.93 -20.52 -8.04
CA ARG A 161 -9.27 -21.74 -7.55
C ARG A 161 -8.67 -22.42 -8.79
N ALA A 162 -7.41 -22.83 -8.72
CA ALA A 162 -6.88 -23.75 -9.70
C ALA A 162 -7.70 -25.03 -9.60
N THR A 163 -8.53 -25.32 -10.60
CA THR A 163 -9.05 -26.66 -10.84
C THR A 163 -7.90 -27.46 -11.41
N GLY A 164 -7.31 -28.32 -10.59
CA GLY A 164 -6.21 -29.22 -10.90
C GLY A 164 -5.87 -30.05 -9.69
#